data_AF-A0A848HRT4-F1
#
_entry.id   AF-A0A848HRT4-F1
#
_cell.length_a   1.000
_cell.length_b   1.000
_cell.length_c   1.000
_cell.angle_alpha   90.00
_cell.angle_beta   90.00
_cell.angle_gamma   90.00
#
_symmetry.space_group_name_H-M   'P 1'
#
loop_
_entity.id
_entity.type
_entity.pdbx_description
1 polymer ?
#
loop_
_entity_poly.entity_id
_entity_poly.type
_entity_poly.pdbx_seq_one_letter_code
_entity_poly.pdbx_strand_id
1 'polypeptide(L)'
;MTNNKKAPAKKTADAPAGRPENPFLDTGFFSRMRDYTERDAAFSKELKAISERGAGKDGADPRYAPSLAVLRPVVKKGLSLEDILGRIVAGVESGSWESWLAAYGFELRGVNYSKTEPRNARLALDLSLGSKATAAFSNAGIPNWRSLAAEDCAQVQVEKPTEKTPAKAWAIFLLDAPD
;
A
#
# COMPACT_ATOMS: atom_id res chain seq x y z
N MET A 1 8.41 19.73 49.89
CA MET A 1 7.41 19.49 48.84
C MET A 1 8.15 19.04 47.59
N THR A 2 8.05 17.76 47.24
CA THR A 2 8.73 17.12 46.10
C THR A 2 7.90 17.32 44.83
N ASN A 3 8.49 17.96 43.81
CA ASN A 3 7.86 18.10 42.50
C ASN A 3 8.05 16.82 41.68
N ASN A 4 6.97 16.05 41.51
CA ASN A 4 6.89 14.89 40.64
C ASN A 4 7.02 15.32 39.17
N LYS A 5 8.21 15.20 38.58
CA LYS A 5 8.36 15.12 37.12
C LYS A 5 7.79 13.77 36.66
N LYS A 6 6.58 13.78 36.10
CA LYS A 6 6.04 12.65 35.35
C LYS A 6 7.00 12.33 34.20
N ALA A 7 7.58 11.13 34.23
CA ALA A 7 8.32 10.58 33.12
C ALA A 7 7.42 10.46 31.87
N PRO A 8 7.93 10.71 30.66
CA PRO A 8 7.16 10.47 29.44
C PRO A 8 6.82 8.98 29.32
N ALA A 9 5.61 8.71 28.83
CA ALA A 9 5.04 7.37 28.72
C ALA A 9 5.98 6.41 27.96
N LYS A 10 6.08 5.19 28.50
CA LYS A 10 6.87 4.07 27.94
C LYS A 10 6.61 3.91 26.44
N LYS A 11 7.68 4.00 25.64
CA LYS A 11 7.72 3.44 24.29
C LYS A 11 7.35 1.97 24.39
N THR A 12 6.26 1.58 23.74
CA THR A 12 5.90 0.19 23.51
C THR A 12 6.95 -0.48 22.64
N ALA A 13 7.49 -1.57 23.17
CA ALA A 13 8.20 -2.68 22.53
C ALA A 13 9.29 -2.32 21.50
N ASP A 14 10.53 -2.64 21.89
CA ASP A 14 11.69 -2.68 21.00
C ASP A 14 11.35 -3.38 19.68
N ALA A 15 11.33 -2.60 18.60
CA ALA A 15 11.46 -3.15 17.26
C ALA A 15 12.75 -3.98 17.22
N PRO A 16 12.78 -5.14 16.54
CA PRO A 16 14.05 -5.80 16.25
C PRO A 16 14.95 -4.74 15.61
N ALA A 17 16.24 -4.67 15.93
CA ALA A 17 17.15 -3.64 15.40
C ALA A 17 16.98 -3.53 13.87
N GLY A 18 16.14 -2.61 13.38
CA GLY A 18 15.32 -3.02 12.23
C GLY A 18 14.39 -1.96 11.71
N ARG A 19 14.61 -1.70 10.42
CA ARG A 19 13.93 -0.78 9.50
C ARG A 19 13.90 0.70 9.95
N PRO A 20 14.36 1.64 9.10
CA PRO A 20 14.14 3.06 9.32
C PRO A 20 12.68 3.37 9.68
N GLU A 21 12.46 4.28 10.63
CA GLU A 21 11.11 4.75 10.96
C GLU A 21 10.48 5.43 9.75
N ASN A 22 9.21 5.14 9.48
CA ASN A 22 8.41 5.91 8.56
C ASN A 22 7.49 6.86 9.35
N PRO A 23 7.83 8.16 9.47
CA PRO A 23 7.05 9.10 10.27
C PRO A 23 5.66 9.36 9.67
N PHE A 24 5.43 9.02 8.40
CA PHE A 24 4.14 9.19 7.72
C PHE A 24 3.11 8.12 8.13
N LEU A 25 3.50 7.10 8.89
CA LEU A 25 2.54 6.20 9.55
C LEU A 25 1.72 6.93 10.62
N ASP A 26 2.26 7.98 11.23
CA ASP A 26 1.52 8.84 12.15
C ASP A 26 0.65 9.84 11.37
N THR A 27 -0.66 9.73 11.52
CA THR A 27 -1.64 10.58 10.81
C THR A 27 -1.54 12.05 11.20
N GLY A 28 -1.13 12.34 12.44
CA GLY A 28 -0.92 13.70 12.93
C GLY A 28 0.32 14.35 12.29
N PHE A 29 1.41 13.62 12.18
CA PHE A 29 2.62 14.04 11.48
C PHE A 29 2.34 14.26 10.00
N PHE A 30 1.66 13.30 9.35
CA PHE A 30 1.28 13.42 7.95
C PHE A 30 0.48 14.71 7.68
N SER A 31 -0.52 14.98 8.52
CA SER A 31 -1.39 16.16 8.39
C SER A 31 -0.60 17.46 8.53
N ARG A 32 0.19 17.61 9.61
CA ARG A 32 1.05 18.78 9.80
C ARG A 32 2.02 18.98 8.65
N MET A 33 2.62 17.91 8.16
CA MET A 33 3.58 18.00 7.06
C MET A 33 2.91 18.54 5.78
N ARG A 34 1.68 18.12 5.48
CA ARG A 34 0.90 18.65 4.35
C ARG A 34 0.48 20.10 4.52
N ASP A 35 0.23 20.56 5.73
CA ASP A 35 -0.18 21.95 5.99
C ASP A 35 0.98 22.94 5.75
N TYR A 36 2.22 22.50 5.98
CA TYR A 36 3.42 23.36 5.90
C TYR A 36 4.32 23.09 4.69
N THR A 37 3.98 22.13 3.83
CA THR A 37 4.79 21.76 2.66
C THR A 37 3.93 21.67 1.41
N GLU A 38 4.44 22.15 0.27
CA GLU A 38 3.79 21.94 -1.02
C GLU A 38 3.53 20.45 -1.30
N ARG A 39 2.41 20.15 -1.98
CA ARG A 39 1.92 18.79 -2.19
C ARG A 39 2.97 17.84 -2.77
N ASP A 40 3.75 18.30 -3.74
CA ASP A 40 4.74 17.45 -4.43
C ASP A 40 5.98 17.20 -3.57
N ALA A 41 6.42 18.20 -2.81
CA ALA A 41 7.51 18.06 -1.84
C ALA A 41 7.09 17.16 -0.67
N ALA A 42 5.85 17.28 -0.20
CA ALA A 42 5.24 16.43 0.81
C ALA A 42 5.23 14.95 0.38
N PHE A 43 4.73 14.71 -0.84
CA PHE A 43 4.73 13.40 -1.46
C PHE A 43 6.14 12.81 -1.65
N SER A 44 7.09 13.63 -2.09
CA SER A 44 8.48 13.19 -2.28
C SER A 44 9.13 12.74 -0.97
N LYS A 45 8.84 13.43 0.15
CA LYS A 45 9.31 13.02 1.49
C LYS A 45 8.66 11.71 1.94
N GLU A 46 7.37 11.54 1.70
CA GLU A 46 6.66 10.28 2.00
C GLU A 46 7.25 9.11 1.21
N LEU A 47 7.40 9.25 -0.12
CA LEU A 47 7.98 8.20 -0.95
C LEU A 47 9.41 7.85 -0.54
N LYS A 48 10.21 8.85 -0.16
CA LYS A 48 11.57 8.62 0.34
C LYS A 48 11.54 7.76 1.61
N ALA A 49 10.69 8.10 2.57
CA ALA A 49 10.53 7.33 3.81
C ALA A 49 10.07 5.89 3.54
N ILE A 50 9.10 5.70 2.63
CA ILE A 50 8.66 4.38 2.18
C ILE A 50 9.82 3.60 1.54
N SER A 51 10.61 4.24 0.67
CA SER A 51 11.74 3.59 0.00
C SER A 51 12.85 3.19 0.96
N GLU A 52 13.14 4.02 1.97
CA GLU A 52 14.19 3.75 2.97
C GLU A 52 13.76 2.68 3.96
N ARG A 53 12.48 2.68 4.37
CA ARG A 53 11.92 1.67 5.27
C ARG A 53 11.75 0.31 4.60
N GLY A 54 11.35 0.30 3.32
CA GLY A 54 10.99 -0.91 2.59
C GLY A 54 9.63 -1.48 3.00
N ALA A 55 9.33 -2.70 2.54
CA ALA A 55 8.05 -3.36 2.81
C ALA A 55 7.93 -3.83 4.26
N GLY A 56 6.75 -3.62 4.86
CA GLY A 56 6.41 -4.09 6.21
C GLY A 56 6.23 -5.62 6.28
N LYS A 57 5.63 -6.21 5.25
CA LYS A 57 5.23 -7.63 5.14
C LYS A 57 4.18 -8.09 6.15
N ASP A 58 3.45 -7.15 6.76
CA ASP A 58 2.47 -7.45 7.81
C ASP A 58 1.13 -7.99 7.26
N GLY A 59 0.92 -7.93 5.94
CA GLY A 59 -0.35 -8.31 5.31
C GLY A 59 -0.27 -8.57 3.80
N ALA A 60 0.73 -9.33 3.34
CA ALA A 60 1.09 -9.45 1.92
C ALA A 60 -0.03 -9.92 0.97
N ASP A 61 -1.01 -10.68 1.47
CA ASP A 61 -2.19 -11.08 0.70
C ASP A 61 -3.24 -9.95 0.69
N PRO A 62 -3.61 -9.43 -0.49
CA PRO A 62 -4.47 -8.26 -0.60
C PRO A 62 -5.93 -8.50 -0.15
N ARG A 63 -6.35 -9.78 -0.02
CA ARG A 63 -7.66 -10.13 0.57
C ARG A 63 -7.73 -9.78 2.05
N TYR A 64 -6.59 -9.82 2.75
CA TYR A 64 -6.54 -9.68 4.20
C TYR A 64 -5.76 -8.45 4.68
N ALA A 65 -4.95 -7.82 3.81
CA ALA A 65 -4.20 -6.59 4.09
C ALA A 65 -5.07 -5.49 4.74
N PRO A 66 -4.82 -5.08 6.00
CA PRO A 66 -5.60 -4.04 6.67
C PRO A 66 -5.66 -2.71 5.90
N SER A 67 -4.55 -2.29 5.31
CA SER A 67 -4.44 -1.10 4.45
C SER A 67 -5.33 -1.14 3.23
N LEU A 68 -5.76 -2.31 2.75
CA LEU A 68 -6.66 -2.43 1.60
C LEU A 68 -8.14 -2.55 2.00
N ALA A 69 -8.47 -2.50 3.29
CA ALA A 69 -9.84 -2.69 3.78
C ALA A 69 -10.85 -1.73 3.16
N VAL A 70 -10.46 -0.46 2.96
CA VAL A 70 -11.35 0.54 2.36
C VAL A 70 -11.51 0.37 0.84
N LEU A 71 -10.57 -0.32 0.19
CA LEU A 71 -10.57 -0.49 -1.26
C LEU A 71 -11.30 -1.78 -1.68
N ARG A 72 -11.22 -2.83 -0.86
CA ARG A 72 -11.87 -4.14 -1.09
C ARG A 72 -13.37 -4.04 -1.46
N PRO A 73 -14.22 -3.32 -0.72
CA PRO A 73 -15.66 -3.28 -1.01
C PRO A 73 -16.05 -2.26 -2.08
N VAL A 74 -15.12 -1.43 -2.57
CA VAL A 74 -15.42 -0.44 -3.61
C VAL A 74 -15.83 -1.19 -4.87
N VAL A 75 -16.96 -0.81 -5.49
CA VAL A 75 -17.43 -1.40 -6.74
C VAL A 75 -17.04 -0.53 -7.94
N LYS A 76 -16.39 -1.14 -8.93
CA LYS A 76 -16.03 -0.53 -10.22
C LYS A 76 -16.37 -1.50 -11.33
N LYS A 77 -17.02 -0.99 -12.40
CA LYS A 77 -17.44 -1.81 -13.55
C LYS A 77 -18.26 -3.05 -13.15
N GLY A 78 -19.10 -2.91 -12.11
CA GLY A 78 -20.01 -3.97 -11.63
C GLY A 78 -19.40 -5.04 -10.73
N LEU A 79 -18.10 -4.98 -10.41
CA LEU A 79 -17.43 -5.91 -9.50
C LEU A 79 -16.70 -5.14 -8.39
N SER A 80 -16.68 -5.68 -7.17
CA SER A 80 -15.80 -5.15 -6.13
C SER A 80 -14.36 -5.62 -6.32
N LEU A 81 -13.39 -4.96 -5.67
CA LEU A 81 -12.02 -5.46 -5.67
C LEU A 81 -11.96 -6.85 -5.02
N GLU A 82 -12.69 -7.07 -3.93
CA GLU A 82 -12.76 -8.37 -3.25
C GLU A 82 -13.25 -9.48 -4.19
N ASP A 83 -14.30 -9.23 -4.98
CA ASP A 83 -14.80 -10.19 -5.97
C ASP A 83 -13.74 -10.52 -7.03
N ILE A 84 -13.01 -9.51 -7.50
CA ILE A 84 -11.96 -9.69 -8.51
C ILE A 84 -10.83 -10.56 -7.94
N LEU A 85 -10.38 -10.27 -6.72
CA LEU A 85 -9.34 -11.07 -6.05
C LEU A 85 -9.81 -12.52 -5.88
N GLY A 86 -11.05 -12.74 -5.41
CA GLY A 86 -11.64 -14.07 -5.27
C GLY A 86 -11.72 -14.84 -6.59
N ARG A 87 -12.12 -14.17 -7.68
CA ARG A 87 -12.18 -14.78 -9.01
C ARG A 87 -10.82 -15.14 -9.58
N ILE A 88 -9.80 -14.30 -9.35
CA ILE A 88 -8.42 -14.61 -9.75
C ILE A 88 -8.01 -15.93 -9.11
N VAL A 89 -8.10 -16.03 -7.77
CA VAL A 89 -7.74 -17.23 -6.99
C VAL A 89 -8.51 -18.45 -7.45
N ALA A 90 -9.83 -18.34 -7.59
CA ALA A 90 -10.67 -19.45 -8.01
C ALA A 90 -10.38 -19.88 -9.46
N GLY A 91 -9.68 -19.06 -10.25
CA GLY A 91 -9.23 -19.39 -11.59
C GLY A 91 -10.35 -19.58 -12.60
N VAL A 92 -11.53 -19.02 -12.30
CA VAL A 92 -12.80 -19.24 -13.03
C VAL A 92 -12.76 -18.63 -14.43
N GLU A 93 -11.93 -17.62 -14.65
CA GLU A 93 -11.81 -16.94 -15.94
C GLU A 93 -10.34 -16.88 -16.37
N SER A 94 -10.06 -17.22 -17.63
CA SER A 94 -8.79 -16.92 -18.32
C SER A 94 -8.76 -15.47 -18.85
N GLY A 95 -9.59 -14.61 -18.26
CA GLY A 95 -9.83 -13.24 -18.71
C GLY A 95 -8.73 -12.27 -18.30
N SER A 96 -8.66 -11.15 -19.03
CA SER A 96 -7.73 -10.05 -18.75
C SER A 96 -8.21 -9.23 -17.54
N TRP A 97 -7.77 -9.62 -16.34
CA TRP A 97 -8.05 -8.94 -15.07
C TRP A 97 -7.55 -7.50 -15.02
N GLU A 98 -6.55 -7.17 -15.85
CA GLU A 98 -5.86 -5.89 -15.90
C GLU A 98 -6.83 -4.71 -15.98
N SER A 99 -7.86 -4.80 -16.81
CA SER A 99 -8.79 -3.69 -17.02
C SER A 99 -9.66 -3.37 -15.81
N TRP A 100 -9.95 -4.38 -14.97
CA TRP A 100 -10.69 -4.23 -13.73
C TRP A 100 -9.77 -3.77 -12.60
N LEU A 101 -8.62 -4.42 -12.45
CA LEU A 101 -7.59 -4.07 -11.45
C LEU A 101 -7.10 -2.62 -11.62
N ALA A 102 -6.92 -2.16 -12.86
CA ALA A 102 -6.51 -0.79 -13.16
C ALA A 102 -7.52 0.26 -12.65
N ALA A 103 -8.81 -0.08 -12.54
CA ALA A 103 -9.83 0.83 -12.00
C ALA A 103 -9.61 1.13 -10.50
N TYR A 104 -8.88 0.24 -9.80
CA TYR A 104 -8.48 0.37 -8.40
C TYR A 104 -7.04 0.86 -8.23
N GLY A 105 -6.30 1.06 -9.33
CA GLY A 105 -4.90 1.45 -9.30
C GLY A 105 -3.93 0.28 -9.19
N PHE A 106 -4.39 -0.95 -9.42
CA PHE A 106 -3.54 -2.13 -9.48
C PHE A 106 -3.10 -2.44 -10.91
N GLU A 107 -1.85 -2.85 -11.04
CA GLU A 107 -1.31 -3.50 -12.23
C GLU A 107 -1.07 -4.99 -11.92
N LEU A 108 -1.55 -5.87 -12.80
CA LEU A 108 -1.19 -7.29 -12.72
C LEU A 108 0.20 -7.47 -13.32
N ARG A 109 1.18 -7.83 -12.48
CA ARG A 109 2.58 -8.03 -12.90
C ARG A 109 2.92 -9.48 -13.22
N GLY A 110 2.08 -10.41 -12.81
CA GLY A 110 2.22 -11.83 -13.12
C GLY A 110 1.13 -12.65 -12.44
N VAL A 111 0.77 -13.77 -13.04
CA VAL A 111 -0.16 -14.76 -12.49
C VAL A 111 0.17 -16.11 -13.10
N ASN A 112 0.12 -17.15 -12.28
CA ASN A 112 0.29 -18.52 -12.70
C ASN A 112 -1.02 -19.05 -13.31
N TYR A 113 -0.97 -19.42 -14.58
CA TYR A 113 -2.12 -20.00 -15.27
C TYR A 113 -2.16 -21.53 -15.26
N SER A 114 -1.21 -22.18 -14.58
CA SER A 114 -1.22 -23.63 -14.39
C SER A 114 -2.54 -24.10 -13.76
N LYS A 115 -3.00 -25.28 -14.15
CA LYS A 115 -4.25 -25.88 -13.64
C LYS A 115 -4.08 -26.55 -12.29
N THR A 116 -2.84 -26.84 -11.90
CA THR A 116 -2.51 -27.67 -10.73
C THR A 116 -1.80 -26.91 -9.63
N GLU A 117 -1.50 -25.63 -9.85
CA GLU A 117 -0.76 -24.79 -8.91
C GLU A 117 -1.57 -23.55 -8.52
N PRO A 118 -1.31 -22.97 -7.34
CA PRO A 118 -1.88 -21.69 -6.94
C PRO A 118 -1.62 -20.61 -7.98
N ARG A 119 -2.52 -19.63 -8.03
CA ARG A 119 -2.44 -18.52 -8.98
C ARG A 119 -1.25 -17.62 -8.70
N ASN A 120 -0.86 -17.46 -7.44
CA ASN A 120 0.31 -16.69 -7.02
C ASN A 120 0.45 -15.36 -7.79
N ALA A 121 -0.65 -14.61 -7.82
CA ALA A 121 -0.74 -13.40 -8.63
C ALA A 121 -0.01 -12.24 -7.94
N ARG A 122 0.84 -11.56 -8.70
CA ARG A 122 1.60 -10.39 -8.24
C ARG A 122 0.85 -9.12 -8.64
N LEU A 123 0.29 -8.43 -7.65
CA LEU A 123 -0.48 -7.20 -7.86
C LEU A 123 0.31 -6.00 -7.38
N ALA A 124 0.54 -5.02 -8.25
CA ALA A 124 1.27 -3.80 -7.93
C ALA A 124 0.30 -2.63 -7.78
N LEU A 125 0.10 -2.14 -6.55
CA LEU A 125 -0.69 -0.94 -6.27
C LEU A 125 0.15 0.30 -6.57
N ASP A 126 -0.30 1.14 -7.50
CA ASP A 126 0.34 2.42 -7.78
C ASP A 126 0.26 3.34 -6.56
N LEU A 127 1.42 3.79 -6.06
CA LEU A 127 1.57 4.73 -4.96
C LEU A 127 1.77 6.17 -5.48
N SER A 128 1.67 6.45 -6.77
CA SER A 128 1.85 7.79 -7.32
C SER A 128 0.80 8.79 -6.83
N LEU A 129 1.03 10.08 -7.09
CA LEU A 129 0.01 11.13 -6.88
C LEU A 129 -1.22 10.94 -7.77
N GLY A 130 -1.06 10.30 -8.94
CA GLY A 130 -2.11 10.03 -9.90
C GLY A 130 -2.86 8.72 -9.66
N SER A 131 -2.51 7.97 -8.61
CA SER A 131 -3.09 6.67 -8.31
C SER A 131 -4.61 6.72 -8.21
N LYS A 132 -5.28 5.79 -8.90
CA LYS A 132 -6.74 5.64 -8.88
C LYS A 132 -7.28 5.24 -7.50
N ALA A 133 -6.44 4.70 -6.61
CA ALA A 133 -6.80 4.39 -5.24
C ALA A 133 -7.02 5.64 -4.37
N THR A 134 -6.37 6.76 -4.72
CA THR A 134 -6.33 7.99 -3.90
C THR A 134 -7.72 8.46 -3.46
N ALA A 135 -8.71 8.41 -4.36
CA ALA A 135 -10.06 8.90 -4.06
C ALA A 135 -10.77 8.06 -2.98
N ALA A 136 -10.61 6.73 -3.03
CA ALA A 136 -11.25 5.83 -2.06
C ALA A 136 -10.70 6.09 -0.64
N PHE A 137 -9.37 6.16 -0.52
CA PHE A 137 -8.70 6.44 0.75
C PHE A 137 -8.98 7.85 1.28
N SER A 138 -8.98 8.85 0.40
CA SER A 138 -9.32 10.23 0.78
C SER A 138 -10.73 10.34 1.33
N ASN A 139 -11.71 9.68 0.71
CA ASN A 139 -13.10 9.68 1.17
C ASN A 139 -13.26 8.95 2.52
N ALA A 140 -12.40 7.97 2.80
CA ALA A 140 -12.36 7.27 4.09
C ALA A 140 -11.57 8.03 5.17
N GLY A 141 -11.02 9.21 4.87
CA GLY A 141 -10.22 9.99 5.82
C GLY A 141 -8.85 9.38 6.13
N ILE A 142 -8.27 8.61 5.20
CA ILE A 142 -6.97 7.94 5.35
C ILE A 142 -5.95 8.57 4.39
N PRO A 143 -5.42 9.76 4.70
CA PRO A 143 -4.60 10.50 3.76
C PRO A 143 -3.18 9.93 3.60
N ASN A 144 -2.69 9.17 4.58
CA ASN A 144 -1.37 8.52 4.63
C ASN A 144 -1.36 7.07 4.11
N TRP A 145 -2.37 6.69 3.32
CA TRP A 145 -2.59 5.31 2.89
C TRP A 145 -1.42 4.67 2.15
N ARG A 146 -0.54 5.45 1.48
CA ARG A 146 0.63 4.90 0.77
C ARG A 146 1.60 4.26 1.75
N SER A 147 1.82 4.93 2.88
CA SER A 147 2.66 4.44 3.96
C SER A 147 2.07 3.19 4.60
N LEU A 148 0.74 3.14 4.79
CA LEU A 148 0.05 1.94 5.28
C LEU A 148 0.13 0.77 4.29
N ALA A 149 -0.09 1.03 3.00
CA ALA A 149 0.03 0.02 1.96
C ALA A 149 1.45 -0.54 1.85
N ALA A 150 2.48 0.29 2.09
CA ALA A 150 3.86 -0.17 2.14
C ALA A 150 4.14 -1.12 3.32
N GLU A 151 3.46 -0.94 4.47
CA GLU A 151 3.59 -1.86 5.61
C GLU A 151 2.94 -3.23 5.32
N ASP A 152 1.79 -3.25 4.67
CA ASP A 152 1.09 -4.51 4.43
C ASP A 152 1.53 -5.23 3.13
N CYS A 153 2.47 -4.70 2.35
CA CYS A 153 2.86 -5.34 1.09
C CYS A 153 4.02 -6.32 1.24
N ALA A 154 4.19 -7.21 0.26
CA ALA A 154 5.32 -8.15 0.20
C ALA A 154 6.62 -7.46 -0.22
N GLN A 155 6.53 -6.47 -1.11
CA GLN A 155 7.66 -5.74 -1.66
C GLN A 155 7.25 -4.30 -2.02
N VAL A 156 8.14 -3.35 -1.75
CA VAL A 156 8.06 -1.98 -2.29
C VAL A 156 9.00 -1.89 -3.49
N GLN A 157 8.51 -1.32 -4.59
CA GLN A 157 9.33 -0.99 -5.76
C GLN A 157 9.25 0.50 -6.02
N VAL A 158 10.39 1.18 -6.08
CA VAL A 158 10.48 2.61 -6.40
C VAL A 158 11.39 2.80 -7.60
N GLU A 159 10.84 3.42 -8.64
CA GLU A 159 11.59 3.85 -9.81
C GLU A 159 11.99 5.32 -9.63
N LYS A 160 13.30 5.57 -9.71
CA LYS A 160 13.84 6.93 -9.61
C LYS A 160 13.28 7.77 -10.77
N PRO A 161 12.94 9.04 -10.51
CA PRO A 161 12.52 9.94 -11.58
C PRO A 161 13.64 10.10 -12.61
N THR A 162 13.25 10.30 -13.87
CA THR A 162 14.15 10.76 -14.93
C THR A 162 13.72 12.15 -15.37
N GLU A 163 14.48 12.80 -16.26
CA GLU A 163 14.09 14.10 -16.85
C GLU A 163 12.69 14.08 -17.50
N LYS A 164 12.21 12.90 -17.94
CA LYS A 164 10.95 12.75 -18.66
C LYS A 164 9.86 12.00 -17.87
N THR A 165 10.23 11.32 -16.79
CA THR A 165 9.29 10.47 -16.04
C THR A 165 9.30 10.83 -14.56
N PRO A 166 8.14 11.20 -13.97
CA PRO A 166 8.06 11.39 -12.53
C PRO A 166 8.38 10.09 -11.79
N ALA A 167 8.71 10.20 -10.51
CA ALA A 167 8.96 9.05 -9.66
C ALA A 167 7.71 8.15 -9.63
N LYS A 168 7.91 6.85 -9.87
CA LYS A 168 6.86 5.84 -9.73
C LYS A 168 7.19 4.95 -8.56
N ALA A 169 6.16 4.56 -7.83
CA ALA A 169 6.31 3.66 -6.69
C ALA A 169 5.13 2.71 -6.67
N TRP A 170 5.39 1.47 -6.29
CA TRP A 170 4.37 0.44 -6.15
C TRP A 170 4.54 -0.32 -4.84
N ALA A 171 3.41 -0.60 -4.19
CA ALA A 171 3.30 -1.62 -3.15
C ALA A 171 2.87 -2.93 -3.82
N ILE A 172 3.68 -3.97 -3.70
CA ILE A 172 3.46 -5.26 -4.37
C ILE A 172 2.87 -6.24 -3.37
N PHE A 173 1.68 -6.73 -3.71
CA PHE A 173 0.95 -7.74 -2.97
C PHE A 173 1.04 -9.08 -3.71
N LEU A 174 1.06 -10.17 -2.95
CA LEU A 174 1.07 -11.53 -3.48
C LEU A 174 -0.25 -12.18 -3.11
N LEU A 175 -1.09 -12.40 -4.10
CA LEU A 175 -2.38 -13.04 -3.96
C LEU A 175 -2.21 -14.55 -4.19
N ASP A 176 -2.69 -15.36 -3.25
CA ASP A 176 -2.65 -16.83 -3.37
C ASP A 176 -1.21 -17.34 -3.51
N ALA A 177 -0.32 -16.78 -2.70
CA ALA A 177 1.06 -17.23 -2.57
C ALA A 177 1.11 -18.59 -1.85
N PRO A 178 2.06 -19.48 -2.20
CA PRO A 178 2.30 -20.68 -1.41
C PRO A 178 2.77 -20.31 0.01
N ASP A 179 2.35 -21.12 0.99
CA ASP A 179 2.80 -21.04 2.39
C ASP A 179 4.33 -21.21 2.54
#